data_AF-A0A3C0MGJ1-F1
#
_entry.id   AF-A0A3C0MGJ1-F1
#
_cell.length_a   1.000
_cell.length_b   1.000
_cell.length_c   1.000
_cell.angle_alpha   90.00
_cell.angle_beta   90.00
_cell.angle_gamma   90.00
#
_symmetry.space_group_name_H-M   'P 1'
#
loop_
_entity.id
_entity.type
_entity.pdbx_description
1 polymer ?
#
loop_
_entity_poly.entity_id
_entity_poly.type
_entity_poly.pdbx_seq_one_letter_code
_entity_poly.pdbx_strand_id
1 'polypeptide(L)'
;MNKPKLIYRFRALEDHLLERELDALSKSYLYAPTFQQMNDPMEAFYETGGGADPLLNATLFIPNGQNIKNFYEILHNTIDKFALISFSDTYKNLPMWAYYASNFTGMCLEFDPCELTIGDLQNEELCPVAYAENALPSLTIADLGPDNLPSLIKPRLTRKRIEWAHEREWRYLTGADGKKHYVDDALRRVLLGPRVKPEHAKRICDALGNRPVEVLRGVIRGYDFSFQSIKPASSLQRSERVGAGNFSRHDALFEESKLELFLNVSIESLIQECERIKLRPNLDEICYINIATAEEDSIIIQTTFKLRGGHNTYYKNFYYDRNLKLLSIGNQ
;
A
#
# COMPACT_ATOMS: atom_id res chain seq x y z
N MET A 1 11.80 -12.38 -5.60
CA MET A 1 10.43 -12.49 -6.16
C MET A 1 10.09 -11.15 -6.80
N ASN A 2 9.42 -11.16 -7.95
CA ASN A 2 8.90 -9.92 -8.55
C ASN A 2 7.72 -9.41 -7.71
N LYS A 3 7.61 -8.08 -7.54
CA LYS A 3 6.45 -7.47 -6.87
C LYS A 3 5.16 -7.86 -7.60
N PRO A 4 4.07 -8.18 -6.87
CA PRO A 4 2.81 -8.59 -7.47
C PRO A 4 2.19 -7.41 -8.22
N LYS A 5 1.50 -7.69 -9.32
CA LYS A 5 0.78 -6.64 -10.09
C LYS A 5 -0.44 -6.11 -9.35
N LEU A 6 -1.05 -6.95 -8.51
CA LEU A 6 -2.23 -6.64 -7.72
C LEU A 6 -2.08 -7.30 -6.34
N ILE A 7 -2.59 -6.64 -5.31
CA ILE A 7 -2.59 -7.15 -3.94
C ILE A 7 -3.99 -7.09 -3.33
N TYR A 8 -4.24 -7.97 -2.38
CA TYR A 8 -5.59 -8.30 -1.93
C TYR A 8 -5.71 -8.22 -0.41
N ARG A 9 -6.69 -7.46 0.10
CA ARG A 9 -6.94 -7.35 1.53
C ARG A 9 -8.33 -7.87 1.89
N PHE A 10 -8.38 -8.93 2.68
CA PHE A 10 -9.62 -9.54 3.15
C PHE A 10 -10.14 -8.82 4.40
N ARG A 11 -11.43 -8.51 4.43
CA ARG A 11 -12.09 -7.75 5.49
C ARG A 11 -13.41 -8.41 5.88
N ALA A 12 -13.65 -8.48 7.18
CA ALA A 12 -14.94 -8.82 7.77
C ALA A 12 -15.99 -7.74 7.46
N LEU A 13 -17.25 -8.13 7.29
CA LEU A 13 -18.41 -7.23 7.12
C LEU A 13 -19.52 -7.55 8.12
N GLU A 14 -19.15 -7.94 9.33
CA GLU A 14 -20.08 -8.13 10.44
C GLU A 14 -20.72 -6.79 10.84
N ASP A 15 -21.93 -6.83 11.41
CA ASP A 15 -22.75 -5.62 11.66
C ASP A 15 -22.01 -4.57 12.50
N HIS A 16 -21.28 -5.01 13.52
CA HIS A 16 -20.52 -4.12 14.40
C HIS A 16 -19.23 -3.55 13.75
N LEU A 17 -18.80 -4.09 12.61
CA LEU A 17 -17.62 -3.64 11.86
C LEU A 17 -18.00 -2.85 10.60
N LEU A 18 -19.23 -2.97 10.13
CA LEU A 18 -19.67 -2.41 8.85
C LEU A 18 -19.41 -0.91 8.72
N GLU A 19 -19.74 -0.11 9.75
CA GLU A 19 -19.53 1.34 9.70
C GLU A 19 -18.05 1.69 9.56
N ARG A 20 -17.16 0.94 10.22
CA ARG A 20 -15.70 1.13 10.11
C ARG A 20 -15.23 0.85 8.69
N GLU A 21 -15.69 -0.24 8.09
CA GLU A 21 -15.28 -0.59 6.72
C GLU A 21 -15.87 0.38 5.69
N LEU A 22 -17.09 0.87 5.89
CA LEU A 22 -17.68 1.92 5.06
C LEU A 22 -16.96 3.26 5.20
N ASP A 23 -16.51 3.64 6.40
CA ASP A 23 -15.67 4.83 6.61
C ASP A 23 -14.36 4.71 5.81
N ALA A 24 -13.71 3.54 5.88
CA ALA A 24 -12.47 3.25 5.15
C ALA A 24 -12.64 3.32 3.63
N LEU A 25 -13.71 2.74 3.10
CA LEU A 25 -14.03 2.81 1.67
C LEU A 25 -14.39 4.23 1.23
N SER A 26 -15.23 4.93 1.98
CA SER A 26 -15.73 6.26 1.59
C SER A 26 -14.62 7.32 1.59
N LYS A 27 -13.68 7.22 2.54
CA LYS A 27 -12.56 8.14 2.73
C LYS A 27 -11.24 7.66 2.12
N SER A 28 -11.27 6.56 1.36
CA SER A 28 -10.12 6.00 0.65
C SER A 28 -8.88 5.83 1.56
N TYR A 29 -9.01 5.04 2.64
CA TYR A 29 -7.87 4.72 3.51
C TYR A 29 -7.75 3.24 3.89
N LEU A 30 -6.53 2.83 4.19
CA LEU A 30 -6.16 1.57 4.82
C LEU A 30 -5.77 1.86 6.26
N TYR A 31 -6.34 1.15 7.24
CA TYR A 31 -5.84 1.24 8.61
C TYR A 31 -4.58 0.35 8.75
N ALA A 32 -3.51 0.93 9.27
CA ALA A 32 -2.29 0.26 9.68
C ALA A 32 -2.36 0.00 11.20
N PRO A 33 -2.68 -1.22 11.65
CA PRO A 33 -2.64 -1.57 13.06
C PRO A 33 -1.21 -1.80 13.57
N THR A 34 -0.98 -1.57 14.86
CA THR A 34 0.20 -2.08 15.57
C THR A 34 0.13 -3.61 15.71
N PHE A 35 1.26 -4.25 16.00
CA PHE A 35 1.29 -5.71 16.18
C PHE A 35 0.35 -6.21 17.28
N GLN A 36 0.19 -5.44 18.36
CA GLN A 36 -0.70 -5.80 19.48
C GLN A 36 -2.19 -5.84 19.08
N GLN A 37 -2.57 -5.17 17.99
CA GLN A 37 -3.93 -5.14 17.47
C GLN A 37 -4.20 -6.25 16.43
N MET A 38 -3.19 -7.03 16.07
CA MET A 38 -3.30 -8.10 15.07
C MET A 38 -3.83 -9.40 15.67
N ASN A 39 -4.37 -10.26 14.81
CA ASN A 39 -5.07 -11.47 15.24
C ASN A 39 -4.13 -12.64 15.56
N ASP A 40 -2.90 -12.63 15.04
CA ASP A 40 -1.88 -13.64 15.31
C ASP A 40 -0.93 -13.12 16.41
N PRO A 41 -0.81 -13.78 17.57
CA PRO A 41 0.13 -13.36 18.62
C PRO A 41 1.61 -13.58 18.23
N MET A 42 1.90 -14.35 17.17
CA MET A 42 3.25 -14.54 16.63
C MET A 42 3.60 -13.55 15.52
N GLU A 43 2.75 -12.54 15.33
CA GLU A 43 2.95 -11.49 14.35
C GLU A 43 4.17 -10.63 14.71
N ALA A 44 5.13 -10.55 13.79
CA ALA A 44 6.36 -9.78 13.94
C ALA A 44 7.21 -10.13 15.19
N PHE A 45 7.31 -11.43 15.53
CA PHE A 45 8.04 -11.93 16.69
C PHE A 45 9.54 -11.61 16.68
N TYR A 46 10.07 -11.22 17.85
CA TYR A 46 11.50 -11.03 18.11
C TYR A 46 11.86 -11.33 19.56
N GLU A 47 13.10 -11.76 19.78
CA GLU A 47 13.68 -11.96 21.10
C GLU A 47 14.87 -11.02 21.29
N THR A 48 15.19 -10.69 22.54
CA THR A 48 16.36 -9.89 22.92
C THR A 48 17.24 -10.68 23.88
N GLY A 49 18.53 -10.35 23.92
CA GLY A 49 19.48 -10.94 24.86
C GLY A 49 20.51 -11.86 24.20
N GLY A 50 21.74 -11.83 24.72
CA GLY A 50 22.85 -12.67 24.28
C GLY A 50 23.74 -13.15 25.42
N GLY A 51 24.49 -14.23 25.20
CA GLY A 51 25.39 -14.79 26.21
C GLY A 51 26.51 -13.84 26.67
N ALA A 52 26.88 -12.86 25.83
CA ALA A 52 27.87 -11.83 26.15
C ALA A 52 27.29 -10.64 26.95
N ASP A 53 25.97 -10.50 27.03
CA ASP A 53 25.31 -9.34 27.62
C ASP A 53 25.67 -9.12 29.09
N PRO A 54 25.75 -10.12 29.98
CA PRO A 54 26.14 -9.89 31.37
C PRO A 54 27.53 -9.26 31.50
N LEU A 55 28.47 -9.71 30.66
CA LEU A 55 29.84 -9.20 30.65
C LEU A 55 29.89 -7.77 30.09
N LEU A 56 29.22 -7.51 28.96
CA LEU A 56 29.14 -6.18 28.37
C LEU A 56 28.46 -5.20 29.33
N ASN A 57 27.36 -5.61 29.96
CA ASN A 57 26.65 -4.82 30.95
C ASN A 57 27.55 -4.42 32.12
N ALA A 58 28.33 -5.38 32.66
CA ALA A 58 29.25 -5.12 33.76
C ALA A 58 30.46 -4.25 33.37
N THR A 59 30.97 -4.38 32.15
CA THR A 59 32.24 -3.73 31.74
C THR A 59 32.07 -2.41 30.98
N LEU A 60 30.94 -2.18 30.32
CA LEU A 60 30.69 -1.01 29.47
C LEU A 60 29.50 -0.17 29.91
N PHE A 61 28.41 -0.77 30.39
CA PHE A 61 27.17 -0.03 30.68
C PHE A 61 27.12 0.47 32.12
N ILE A 62 27.24 -0.42 33.11
CA ILE A 62 27.19 -0.06 34.54
C ILE A 62 28.22 1.02 34.89
N PRO A 63 29.49 0.96 34.44
CA PRO A 63 30.48 2.00 34.73
C PRO A 63 30.11 3.38 34.18
N ASN A 64 29.31 3.43 33.11
CA ASN A 64 28.82 4.66 32.47
C ASN A 64 27.44 5.08 33.00
N GLY A 65 26.95 4.48 34.09
CA GLY A 65 25.63 4.76 34.66
C GLY A 65 24.45 4.27 33.81
N GLN A 66 24.70 3.35 32.86
CA GLN A 66 23.70 2.78 31.97
C GLN A 66 23.41 1.31 32.32
N ASN A 67 22.33 0.76 31.76
CA ASN A 67 21.96 -0.63 31.92
C ASN A 67 21.48 -1.19 30.58
N ILE A 68 21.98 -2.36 30.22
CA ILE A 68 21.60 -3.09 29.00
C ILE A 68 20.08 -3.29 28.88
N LYS A 69 19.39 -3.47 30.02
CA LYS A 69 17.92 -3.62 30.06
C LYS A 69 17.22 -2.38 29.52
N ASN A 70 17.72 -1.17 29.82
CA ASN A 70 17.14 0.07 29.33
C ASN A 70 17.22 0.16 27.80
N PHE A 71 18.29 -0.35 27.19
CA PHE A 71 18.41 -0.40 25.73
C PHE A 71 17.39 -1.34 25.11
N TYR A 72 17.20 -2.53 25.70
CA TYR A 72 16.16 -3.45 25.24
C TYR A 72 14.76 -2.88 25.45
N GLU A 73 14.49 -2.19 26.56
CA GLU A 73 13.22 -1.49 26.76
C GLU A 73 12.97 -0.42 25.70
N ILE A 74 13.99 0.37 25.33
CA ILE A 74 13.87 1.35 24.24
C ILE A 74 13.59 0.64 22.90
N LEU A 75 14.29 -0.46 22.62
CA LEU A 75 14.05 -1.27 21.43
C LEU A 75 12.62 -1.81 21.38
N HIS A 76 12.13 -2.40 22.48
CA HIS A 76 10.77 -2.91 22.60
C HIS A 76 9.75 -1.79 22.36
N ASN A 77 9.90 -0.65 23.02
CA ASN A 77 9.03 0.51 22.86
C ASN A 77 9.05 1.09 21.43
N THR A 78 10.17 0.99 20.72
CA THR A 78 10.27 1.39 19.32
C THR A 78 9.54 0.38 18.43
N ILE A 79 9.72 -0.92 18.66
CA ILE A 79 9.09 -1.94 17.83
C ILE A 79 7.57 -1.97 18.00
N ASP A 80 7.08 -1.80 19.23
CA ASP A 80 5.65 -1.80 19.53
C ASP A 80 4.88 -0.66 18.86
N LYS A 81 5.57 0.40 18.43
CA LYS A 81 5.00 1.52 17.68
C LYS A 81 4.92 1.27 16.18
N PHE A 82 5.67 0.31 15.64
CA PHE A 82 5.51 -0.04 14.24
C PHE A 82 4.11 -0.59 14.00
N ALA A 83 3.59 -0.21 12.85
CA ALA A 83 2.35 -0.74 12.33
C ALA A 83 2.60 -1.37 10.98
N LEU A 84 1.74 -2.27 10.55
CA LEU A 84 1.86 -2.86 9.23
C LEU A 84 0.51 -2.97 8.53
N ILE A 85 0.54 -3.13 7.22
CA ILE A 85 -0.64 -3.46 6.43
C ILE A 85 -0.36 -4.74 5.65
N SER A 86 -1.11 -5.79 5.98
CA SER A 86 -1.03 -7.10 5.34
C SER A 86 -1.96 -7.21 4.12
N PHE A 87 -1.43 -7.82 3.07
CA PHE A 87 -2.12 -8.21 1.86
C PHE A 87 -1.74 -9.63 1.46
N SER A 88 -2.56 -10.27 0.64
CA SER A 88 -2.20 -11.45 -0.14
C SER A 88 -1.89 -11.06 -1.59
N ASP A 89 -1.11 -11.85 -2.31
CA ASP A 89 -0.99 -11.72 -3.77
C ASP A 89 -2.14 -12.40 -4.55
N THR A 90 -3.10 -13.02 -3.85
CA THR A 90 -4.25 -13.69 -4.47
C THR A 90 -5.53 -13.59 -3.65
N TYR A 91 -6.65 -13.33 -4.32
CA TYR A 91 -7.98 -13.45 -3.72
C TYR A 91 -8.52 -14.90 -3.73
N LYS A 92 -7.85 -15.84 -4.41
CA LYS A 92 -8.42 -17.18 -4.67
C LYS A 92 -8.26 -18.16 -3.50
N ASN A 93 -7.52 -17.78 -2.47
CA ASN A 93 -7.29 -18.65 -1.33
C ASN A 93 -8.55 -18.76 -0.46
N LEU A 94 -9.23 -19.91 -0.52
CA LEU A 94 -10.48 -20.16 0.21
C LEU A 94 -10.32 -20.07 1.75
N PRO A 95 -9.25 -20.63 2.36
CA PRO A 95 -8.91 -20.34 3.76
C PRO A 95 -8.92 -18.85 4.12
N MET A 96 -8.39 -17.96 3.26
CA MET A 96 -8.40 -16.52 3.54
C MET A 96 -9.82 -15.95 3.62
N TRP A 97 -10.74 -16.43 2.77
CA TRP A 97 -12.14 -16.06 2.86
C TRP A 97 -12.82 -16.57 4.13
N ALA A 98 -12.42 -17.74 4.62
CA ALA A 98 -12.93 -18.30 5.86
C ALA A 98 -12.45 -17.47 7.07
N TYR A 99 -11.15 -17.23 7.18
CA TYR A 99 -10.52 -16.60 8.35
C TYR A 99 -10.72 -15.09 8.39
N TYR A 100 -10.52 -14.40 7.27
CA TYR A 100 -10.39 -12.94 7.23
C TYR A 100 -11.59 -12.22 6.59
N ALA A 101 -12.45 -12.95 5.87
CA ALA A 101 -13.70 -12.43 5.33
C ALA A 101 -14.92 -13.08 6.01
N SER A 102 -14.84 -13.31 7.32
CA SER A 102 -15.93 -13.79 8.18
C SER A 102 -16.73 -14.95 7.58
N ASN A 103 -16.06 -16.06 7.26
CA ASN A 103 -16.71 -17.24 6.68
C ASN A 103 -17.50 -16.94 5.39
N PHE A 104 -16.88 -16.21 4.46
CA PHE A 104 -17.46 -15.81 3.17
C PHE A 104 -18.62 -14.79 3.25
N THR A 105 -18.79 -14.13 4.41
CA THR A 105 -19.77 -13.03 4.60
C THR A 105 -19.13 -11.63 4.52
N GLY A 106 -17.80 -11.56 4.37
CA GLY A 106 -17.01 -10.35 4.22
C GLY A 106 -16.66 -10.01 2.77
N MET A 107 -15.59 -9.25 2.58
CA MET A 107 -15.11 -8.78 1.29
C MET A 107 -13.60 -8.97 1.12
N CYS A 108 -13.13 -8.87 -0.11
CA CYS A 108 -11.73 -8.78 -0.47
C CYS A 108 -11.53 -7.54 -1.36
N LEU A 109 -10.60 -6.68 -0.96
CA LEU A 109 -10.25 -5.44 -1.64
C LEU A 109 -9.05 -5.69 -2.53
N GLU A 110 -9.17 -5.38 -3.82
CA GLU A 110 -8.09 -5.52 -4.80
C GLU A 110 -7.46 -4.16 -5.10
N PHE A 111 -6.16 -4.05 -4.88
CA PHE A 111 -5.40 -2.83 -5.07
C PHE A 111 -4.32 -2.98 -6.14
N ASP A 112 -4.05 -1.86 -6.81
CA ASP A 112 -2.84 -1.65 -7.59
C ASP A 112 -1.73 -1.06 -6.69
N PRO A 113 -0.65 -1.81 -6.41
CA PRO A 113 0.41 -1.35 -5.52
C PRO A 113 1.19 -0.15 -6.07
N CYS A 114 1.22 0.07 -7.40
CA CYS A 114 1.87 1.24 -7.98
C CYS A 114 1.09 2.51 -7.61
N GLU A 115 -0.24 2.45 -7.66
CA GLU A 115 -1.11 3.59 -7.33
C GLU A 115 -1.18 3.84 -5.81
N LEU A 116 -1.01 2.81 -4.98
CA LEU A 116 -0.87 2.98 -3.53
C LEU A 116 0.36 3.84 -3.15
N THR A 117 1.38 3.93 -4.02
CA THR A 117 2.52 4.84 -3.79
C THR A 117 2.18 6.32 -4.00
N ILE A 118 0.98 6.64 -4.48
CA ILE A 118 0.46 8.01 -4.58
C ILE A 118 -0.43 8.23 -3.35
N GLY A 119 0.21 8.49 -2.20
CA GLY A 119 -0.48 8.75 -0.95
C GLY A 119 0.40 8.47 0.26
N ASP A 120 -0.22 8.11 1.39
CA ASP A 120 0.50 7.94 2.66
C ASP A 120 1.50 6.77 2.67
N LEU A 121 1.46 5.90 1.65
CA LEU A 121 2.40 4.79 1.47
C LEU A 121 3.52 5.10 0.47
N GLN A 122 3.69 6.35 0.03
CA GLN A 122 4.69 6.76 -0.97
C GLN A 122 6.12 6.32 -0.64
N ASN A 123 6.50 6.40 0.64
CA ASN A 123 7.84 6.09 1.12
C ASN A 123 7.91 4.72 1.82
N GLU A 124 6.83 3.93 1.76
CA GLU A 124 6.76 2.64 2.42
C GLU A 124 7.03 1.52 1.42
N GLU A 125 7.83 0.54 1.83
CA GLU A 125 8.20 -0.57 0.96
C GLU A 125 7.22 -1.75 1.10
N LEU A 126 6.67 -2.20 -0.03
CA LEU A 126 5.91 -3.44 -0.11
C LEU A 126 6.86 -4.65 -0.12
N CYS A 127 6.88 -5.38 0.99
CA CYS A 127 7.79 -6.49 1.25
C CYS A 127 7.07 -7.84 1.24
N PRO A 128 7.64 -8.90 0.62
CA PRO A 128 7.10 -10.25 0.76
C PRO A 128 7.39 -10.79 2.16
N VAL A 129 6.48 -11.61 2.69
CA VAL A 129 6.71 -12.32 3.94
C VAL A 129 7.56 -13.57 3.72
N ALA A 130 8.60 -13.71 4.54
CA ALA A 130 9.44 -14.90 4.60
C ALA A 130 8.85 -15.92 5.58
N TYR A 131 8.44 -17.06 5.06
CA TYR A 131 7.87 -18.14 5.87
C TYR A 131 8.94 -19.10 6.37
N ALA A 132 8.89 -19.46 7.65
CA ALA A 132 9.86 -20.37 8.25
C ALA A 132 9.37 -21.06 9.52
N GLU A 133 10.04 -22.16 9.88
CA GLU A 133 9.76 -22.93 11.10
C GLU A 133 10.36 -22.28 12.35
N ASN A 134 11.56 -21.71 12.23
CA ASN A 134 12.34 -21.18 13.35
C ASN A 134 12.36 -19.65 13.37
N ALA A 135 12.40 -19.07 14.57
CA ALA A 135 12.66 -17.64 14.76
C ALA A 135 14.07 -17.26 14.29
N LEU A 136 14.28 -15.96 14.06
CA LEU A 136 15.64 -15.43 13.91
C LEU A 136 16.33 -15.38 15.28
N PRO A 137 17.68 -15.40 15.33
CA PRO A 137 18.40 -15.26 16.60
C PRO A 137 17.98 -14.01 17.38
N SER A 138 18.11 -14.05 18.70
CA SER A 138 17.84 -12.89 19.56
C SER A 138 18.68 -11.68 19.15
N LEU A 139 18.10 -10.49 19.27
CA LEU A 139 18.82 -9.22 19.10
C LEU A 139 19.72 -8.99 20.31
N THR A 140 21.02 -8.87 20.06
CA THR A 140 22.01 -8.56 21.09
C THR A 140 22.46 -7.11 20.99
N ILE A 141 23.02 -6.55 22.05
CA ILE A 141 23.63 -5.21 22.01
C ILE A 141 24.72 -5.08 20.93
N ALA A 142 25.46 -6.15 20.69
CA ALA A 142 26.49 -6.16 19.65
C ALA A 142 25.90 -5.96 18.24
N ASP A 143 24.63 -6.34 18.03
CA ASP A 143 23.93 -6.17 16.77
C ASP A 143 23.41 -4.74 16.59
N LEU A 144 23.06 -4.06 17.70
CA LEU A 144 22.36 -2.77 17.74
C LEU A 144 23.27 -1.54 17.49
N GLY A 145 24.12 -1.61 16.47
CA GLY A 145 24.88 -0.46 15.98
C GLY A 145 23.96 0.61 15.35
N PRO A 146 24.38 1.89 15.33
CA PRO A 146 23.53 3.02 14.91
C PRO A 146 22.96 2.90 13.49
N ASP A 147 23.66 2.25 12.57
CA ASP A 147 23.24 2.10 11.17
C ASP A 147 22.56 0.76 10.85
N ASN A 148 22.39 -0.13 11.84
CA ASN A 148 22.01 -1.53 11.61
C ASN A 148 20.60 -1.89 12.09
N LEU A 149 19.86 -0.96 12.68
CA LEU A 149 18.55 -1.28 13.26
C LEU A 149 17.48 -1.64 12.20
N PRO A 150 17.30 -0.87 11.10
CA PRO A 150 16.30 -1.22 10.09
C PRO A 150 16.56 -2.57 9.41
N SER A 151 17.82 -2.88 9.11
CA SER A 151 18.25 -4.15 8.49
C SER A 151 18.04 -5.36 9.41
N LEU A 152 18.05 -5.16 10.73
CA LEU A 152 17.79 -6.21 11.71
C LEU A 152 16.29 -6.38 12.01
N ILE A 153 15.54 -5.28 12.07
CA ILE A 153 14.12 -5.31 12.41
C ILE A 153 13.27 -5.76 11.24
N LYS A 154 13.50 -5.23 10.03
CA LYS A 154 12.69 -5.55 8.85
C LYS A 154 12.54 -7.06 8.59
N PRO A 155 13.60 -7.90 8.62
CA PRO A 155 13.46 -9.35 8.43
C PRO A 155 12.63 -10.04 9.52
N ARG A 156 12.56 -9.49 10.74
CA ARG A 156 11.74 -10.02 11.83
C ARG A 156 10.27 -9.63 11.64
N LEU A 157 10.01 -8.37 11.27
CA LEU A 157 8.64 -7.87 11.00
C LEU A 157 8.03 -8.45 9.71
N THR A 158 8.85 -9.06 8.85
CA THR A 158 8.43 -9.70 7.60
C THR A 158 8.62 -11.21 7.63
N ARG A 159 8.74 -11.82 8.81
CA ARG A 159 8.81 -13.26 8.98
C ARG A 159 7.55 -13.79 9.62
N LYS A 160 7.08 -14.95 9.13
CA LYS A 160 5.92 -15.63 9.70
C LYS A 160 6.15 -17.13 9.75
N ARG A 161 5.42 -17.80 10.63
CA ARG A 161 5.42 -19.26 10.78
C ARG A 161 4.99 -19.95 9.48
N ILE A 162 5.65 -21.05 9.11
CA ILE A 162 5.45 -21.76 7.83
C ILE A 162 4.02 -22.22 7.62
N GLU A 163 3.28 -22.49 8.70
CA GLU A 163 1.88 -22.89 8.69
C GLU A 163 0.97 -21.85 8.02
N TRP A 164 1.37 -20.58 8.03
CA TRP A 164 0.68 -19.47 7.37
C TRP A 164 1.14 -19.19 5.93
N ALA A 165 2.03 -20.03 5.35
CA ALA A 165 2.56 -19.82 4.00
C ALA A 165 1.47 -19.75 2.92
N HIS A 166 0.31 -20.35 3.17
CA HIS A 166 -0.83 -20.28 2.27
C HIS A 166 -1.34 -18.84 2.07
N GLU A 167 -1.17 -17.94 3.04
CA GLU A 167 -1.62 -16.55 2.93
C GLU A 167 -0.94 -15.78 1.78
N ARG A 168 0.27 -16.19 1.38
CA ARG A 168 1.07 -15.55 0.32
C ARG A 168 1.18 -14.04 0.55
N GLU A 169 1.61 -13.70 1.75
CA GLU A 169 1.47 -12.39 2.35
C GLU A 169 2.53 -11.40 1.85
N TRP A 170 2.09 -10.17 1.64
CA TRP A 170 2.91 -8.98 1.39
C TRP A 170 2.54 -7.89 2.38
N ARG A 171 3.53 -7.14 2.86
CA ARG A 171 3.37 -6.13 3.92
C ARG A 171 3.89 -4.78 3.47
N TYR A 172 3.14 -3.73 3.71
CA TYR A 172 3.74 -2.42 3.97
C TYR A 172 4.08 -2.37 5.45
N LEU A 173 5.34 -2.16 5.78
CA LEU A 173 5.73 -1.73 7.13
C LEU A 173 5.51 -0.24 7.19
N THR A 174 4.88 0.25 8.25
CA THR A 174 4.58 1.67 8.43
C THR A 174 5.12 2.13 9.77
N GLY A 175 5.74 3.31 9.81
CA GLY A 175 6.42 3.79 11.02
C GLY A 175 5.49 4.03 12.23
N ALA A 176 4.18 4.17 12.00
CA ALA A 176 3.18 4.42 13.04
C ALA A 176 1.79 3.95 12.59
N ASP A 177 0.95 3.60 13.56
CA ASP A 177 -0.43 3.18 13.33
C ASP A 177 -1.32 4.30 12.78
N GLY A 178 -2.50 3.91 12.29
CA GLY A 178 -3.52 4.86 11.86
C GLY A 178 -3.93 4.73 10.40
N LYS A 179 -4.63 5.75 9.92
CA LYS A 179 -5.17 5.80 8.56
C LYS A 179 -4.06 6.14 7.57
N LYS A 180 -3.91 5.33 6.52
CA LYS A 180 -3.05 5.58 5.37
C LYS A 180 -3.94 5.78 4.14
N HIS A 181 -4.12 7.02 3.73
CA HIS A 181 -4.96 7.42 2.61
C HIS A 181 -4.29 7.11 1.27
N TYR A 182 -5.13 6.82 0.27
CA TYR A 182 -4.72 6.47 -1.09
C TYR A 182 -5.61 7.17 -2.14
N VAL A 183 -5.13 7.25 -3.39
CA VAL A 183 -5.91 7.75 -4.54
C VAL A 183 -7.01 6.75 -4.94
N ASP A 184 -8.20 7.25 -5.30
CA ASP A 184 -9.41 6.44 -5.51
C ASP A 184 -9.24 5.32 -6.54
N ASP A 185 -8.41 5.52 -7.56
CA ASP A 185 -8.12 4.52 -8.59
C ASP A 185 -7.06 3.49 -8.19
N ALA A 186 -6.50 3.57 -6.98
CA ALA A 186 -5.68 2.52 -6.40
C ALA A 186 -6.51 1.29 -5.99
N LEU A 187 -7.75 1.48 -5.51
CA LEU A 187 -8.70 0.39 -5.27
C LEU A 187 -9.37 0.04 -6.60
N ARG A 188 -9.04 -1.11 -7.18
CA ARG A 188 -9.58 -1.52 -8.49
C ARG A 188 -10.93 -2.20 -8.34
N ARG A 189 -11.04 -3.13 -7.39
CA ARG A 189 -12.23 -3.97 -7.20
C ARG A 189 -12.53 -4.23 -5.72
N VAL A 190 -13.82 -4.33 -5.42
CA VAL A 190 -14.33 -4.91 -4.17
C VAL A 190 -15.04 -6.21 -4.50
N LEU A 191 -14.45 -7.32 -4.06
CA LEU A 191 -14.97 -8.67 -4.22
C LEU A 191 -15.80 -9.02 -2.98
N LEU A 192 -17.10 -9.11 -3.11
CA LEU A 192 -18.00 -9.49 -2.01
C LEU A 192 -18.13 -11.00 -1.92
N GLY A 193 -18.02 -11.56 -0.71
CA GLY A 193 -18.26 -12.96 -0.46
C GLY A 193 -19.70 -13.39 -0.84
N PRO A 194 -19.91 -14.67 -1.19
CA PRO A 194 -21.19 -15.18 -1.65
C PRO A 194 -22.29 -15.08 -0.59
N ARG A 195 -21.94 -14.91 0.69
CA ARG A 195 -22.88 -14.84 1.83
C ARG A 195 -23.01 -13.43 2.41
N VAL A 196 -22.42 -12.40 1.80
CA VAL A 196 -22.58 -11.00 2.24
C VAL A 196 -24.07 -10.64 2.26
N LYS A 197 -24.55 -9.97 3.31
CA LYS A 197 -25.94 -9.54 3.40
C LYS A 197 -26.28 -8.56 2.26
N PRO A 198 -27.47 -8.66 1.61
CA PRO A 198 -27.85 -7.74 0.54
C PRO A 198 -27.80 -6.26 0.94
N GLU A 199 -28.18 -5.94 2.17
CA GLU A 199 -28.08 -4.60 2.75
C GLU A 199 -26.63 -4.08 2.81
N HIS A 200 -25.67 -4.90 3.23
CA HIS A 200 -24.25 -4.51 3.29
C HIS A 200 -23.70 -4.31 1.87
N ALA A 201 -24.04 -5.22 0.95
CA ALA A 201 -23.64 -5.11 -0.45
C ALA A 201 -24.17 -3.81 -1.09
N LYS A 202 -25.44 -3.46 -0.82
CA LYS A 202 -26.05 -2.21 -1.29
C LYS A 202 -25.29 -1.00 -0.75
N ARG A 203 -25.02 -0.95 0.56
CA ARG A 203 -24.30 0.17 1.18
C ARG A 203 -22.88 0.35 0.62
N ILE A 204 -22.18 -0.74 0.33
CA ILE A 204 -20.87 -0.70 -0.33
C ILE A 204 -20.99 -0.16 -1.77
N CYS A 205 -22.00 -0.61 -2.53
CA CYS A 205 -22.25 -0.10 -3.88
C CYS A 205 -22.59 1.40 -3.85
N ASP A 206 -23.41 1.84 -2.90
CA ASP A 206 -23.80 3.24 -2.72
C ASP A 206 -22.57 4.10 -2.36
N ALA A 207 -21.74 3.65 -1.41
CA ALA A 207 -20.51 4.35 -1.00
C ALA A 207 -19.49 4.52 -2.14
N LEU A 208 -19.48 3.57 -3.09
CA LEU A 208 -18.55 3.56 -4.22
C LEU A 208 -19.20 3.96 -5.55
N GLY A 209 -20.45 4.43 -5.54
CA GLY A 209 -21.29 4.61 -6.73
C GLY A 209 -20.63 5.46 -7.83
N ASN A 210 -20.04 6.59 -7.43
CA ASN A 210 -19.37 7.53 -8.34
C ASN A 210 -17.84 7.36 -8.35
N ARG A 211 -17.33 6.17 -8.01
CA ARG A 211 -15.89 5.90 -7.93
C ARG A 211 -15.42 4.96 -9.05
N PRO A 212 -14.14 5.00 -9.44
CA PRO A 212 -13.56 4.12 -10.46
C PRO A 212 -13.27 2.71 -9.92
N VAL A 213 -14.18 2.18 -9.10
CA VAL A 213 -14.06 0.89 -8.41
C VAL A 213 -15.20 -0.01 -8.85
N GLU A 214 -14.89 -1.21 -9.32
CA GLU A 214 -15.91 -2.21 -9.61
C GLU A 214 -16.27 -2.99 -8.33
N VAL A 215 -17.56 -3.27 -8.11
CA VAL A 215 -18.01 -4.15 -7.04
C VAL A 215 -18.57 -5.42 -7.66
N LEU A 216 -18.04 -6.57 -7.24
CA LEU A 216 -18.46 -7.88 -7.73
C LEU A 216 -18.99 -8.74 -6.59
N ARG A 217 -19.96 -9.58 -6.91
CA ARG A 217 -20.52 -10.57 -5.99
C ARG A 217 -20.00 -11.95 -6.31
N GLY A 218 -19.52 -12.63 -5.28
CA GLY A 218 -19.16 -14.03 -5.31
C GLY A 218 -20.37 -14.93 -5.59
N VAL A 219 -20.22 -15.85 -6.53
CA VAL A 219 -21.23 -16.84 -6.91
C VAL A 219 -20.59 -18.23 -6.87
N ILE A 220 -21.29 -19.18 -6.26
CA ILE A 220 -20.85 -20.59 -6.19
C ILE A 220 -21.64 -21.39 -7.21
N ARG A 221 -20.93 -22.12 -8.09
CA ARG A 221 -21.52 -23.07 -9.03
C ARG A 221 -20.76 -24.39 -8.94
N GLY A 222 -21.31 -25.37 -8.23
CA GLY A 222 -20.56 -26.59 -7.89
C GLY A 222 -19.37 -26.26 -7.00
N TYR A 223 -18.16 -26.62 -7.44
CA TYR A 223 -16.88 -26.27 -6.78
C TYR A 223 -16.23 -24.99 -7.34
N ASP A 224 -16.85 -24.32 -8.31
CA ASP A 224 -16.35 -23.05 -8.82
C ASP A 224 -16.80 -21.89 -7.91
N PHE A 225 -15.85 -21.02 -7.56
CA PHE A 225 -16.09 -19.78 -6.85
C PHE A 225 -15.63 -18.61 -7.74
N SER A 226 -16.60 -18.01 -8.43
CA SER A 226 -16.40 -16.92 -9.39
C SER A 226 -17.11 -15.65 -8.97
N PHE A 227 -16.89 -14.56 -9.71
CA PHE A 227 -17.39 -13.23 -9.37
C PHE A 227 -18.18 -12.63 -10.53
N GLN A 228 -19.29 -11.96 -10.21
CA GLN A 228 -20.15 -11.27 -11.18
C GLN A 228 -20.27 -9.80 -10.80
N SER A 229 -20.10 -8.91 -11.78
CA SER A 229 -20.22 -7.46 -11.55
C SER A 229 -21.64 -7.11 -11.11
N ILE A 230 -21.77 -6.41 -9.98
CA ILE A 230 -23.04 -5.85 -9.48
C ILE A 230 -23.04 -4.33 -9.49
N LYS A 231 -21.86 -3.71 -9.56
CA LYS A 231 -21.66 -2.28 -9.81
C LYS A 231 -20.41 -2.14 -10.68
N PRO A 232 -20.52 -1.70 -11.95
CA PRO A 232 -19.36 -1.46 -12.80
C PRO A 232 -18.54 -0.26 -12.28
N ALA A 233 -17.24 -0.24 -12.59
CA ALA A 233 -16.40 0.91 -12.31
C ALA A 233 -16.88 2.13 -13.12
N SER A 234 -16.96 3.30 -12.48
CA SER A 234 -17.18 4.55 -13.21
C SER A 234 -15.92 4.88 -14.01
N SER A 235 -16.07 5.46 -15.20
CA SER A 235 -14.89 5.97 -15.92
C SER A 235 -14.22 7.07 -15.09
N LEU A 236 -12.91 7.28 -15.28
CA LEU A 236 -12.18 8.34 -14.57
C LEU A 236 -12.85 9.71 -14.78
N GLN A 237 -13.27 10.01 -16.01
CA GLN A 237 -13.98 11.24 -16.36
C GLN A 237 -15.31 11.45 -15.60
N ARG A 238 -16.09 10.39 -15.36
CA ARG A 238 -17.39 10.46 -14.69
C ARG A 238 -17.28 10.29 -13.17
N SER A 239 -16.10 9.94 -12.68
CA SER A 239 -15.88 9.73 -11.27
C SER A 239 -15.87 11.06 -10.53
N GLU A 240 -16.38 11.03 -9.30
CA GLU A 240 -16.41 12.20 -8.42
C GLU A 240 -14.98 12.73 -8.20
N ARG A 241 -14.78 14.03 -8.42
CA ARG A 241 -13.48 14.68 -8.30
C ARG A 241 -13.10 14.92 -6.85
N VAL A 242 -11.80 14.77 -6.57
CA VAL A 242 -11.15 15.12 -5.30
C VAL A 242 -10.16 16.25 -5.50
N GLY A 243 -9.34 16.16 -6.57
CA GLY A 243 -8.44 17.24 -6.97
C GLY A 243 -9.06 18.16 -8.04
N ALA A 244 -8.47 19.34 -8.21
CA ALA A 244 -8.90 20.36 -9.19
C ALA A 244 -8.67 19.92 -10.65
N GLY A 245 -7.74 18.99 -10.90
CA GLY A 245 -7.39 18.43 -12.20
C GLY A 245 -7.07 19.51 -13.23
N ASN A 246 -6.21 20.43 -12.79
CA ASN A 246 -5.72 21.51 -13.61
C ASN A 246 -4.61 21.00 -14.54
N PHE A 247 -4.66 21.46 -15.78
CA PHE A 247 -3.57 21.31 -16.74
C PHE A 247 -3.64 22.47 -17.72
N SER A 248 -2.51 23.16 -17.88
CA SER A 248 -2.31 24.24 -18.83
C SER A 248 -1.08 23.91 -19.65
N ARG A 249 -1.23 23.77 -20.97
CA ARG A 249 -0.09 23.49 -21.87
C ARG A 249 0.98 24.56 -21.74
N HIS A 250 0.56 25.83 -21.75
CA HIS A 250 1.44 26.98 -21.67
C HIS A 250 2.26 26.98 -20.37
N ASP A 251 1.63 26.62 -19.25
CA ASP A 251 2.29 26.71 -17.95
C ASP A 251 3.09 25.46 -17.60
N ALA A 252 2.66 24.28 -18.06
CA ALA A 252 3.29 23.01 -17.72
C ALA A 252 4.45 22.64 -18.65
N LEU A 253 4.41 22.98 -19.96
CA LEU A 253 5.45 22.58 -20.91
C LEU A 253 6.61 23.57 -20.91
N PHE A 254 7.73 23.17 -20.32
CA PHE A 254 8.95 23.97 -20.36
C PHE A 254 9.71 23.69 -21.66
N GLU A 255 9.93 24.72 -22.48
CA GLU A 255 10.64 24.62 -23.77
C GLU A 255 10.02 23.60 -24.75
N GLU A 256 8.75 23.79 -25.11
CA GLU A 256 7.97 22.92 -26.00
C GLU A 256 8.71 22.49 -27.28
N SER A 257 9.46 23.40 -27.92
CA SER A 257 10.24 23.07 -29.13
C SER A 257 11.34 22.02 -28.87
N LYS A 258 11.92 21.95 -27.67
CA LYS A 258 12.87 20.87 -27.33
C LYS A 258 12.16 19.55 -27.11
N LEU A 259 10.98 19.56 -26.49
CA LEU A 259 10.15 18.37 -26.33
C LEU A 259 9.73 17.80 -27.69
N GLU A 260 9.34 18.66 -28.63
CA GLU A 260 9.03 18.27 -30.01
C GLU A 260 10.20 17.57 -30.72
N LEU A 261 11.42 18.09 -30.56
CA LEU A 261 12.63 17.49 -31.15
C LEU A 261 13.04 16.19 -30.46
N PHE A 262 12.71 16.03 -29.18
CA PHE A 262 13.07 14.86 -28.38
C PHE A 262 12.15 13.67 -28.66
N LEU A 263 10.85 13.92 -28.81
CA LEU A 263 9.83 12.89 -29.01
C LEU A 263 9.96 12.23 -30.40
N ASN A 264 9.70 10.92 -30.44
CA ASN A 264 9.49 10.18 -31.69
C ASN A 264 8.02 10.23 -32.16
N VAL A 265 7.15 10.83 -31.36
CA VAL A 265 5.72 11.03 -31.62
C VAL A 265 5.39 12.52 -31.62
N SER A 266 4.19 12.89 -32.07
CA SER A 266 3.79 14.30 -32.04
C SER A 266 3.68 14.82 -30.61
N ILE A 267 3.96 16.11 -30.40
CA ILE A 267 3.70 16.79 -29.12
C ILE A 267 2.22 16.67 -28.71
N GLU A 268 1.30 16.66 -29.68
CA GLU A 268 -0.12 16.43 -29.43
C GLU A 268 -0.41 15.07 -28.77
N SER A 269 0.42 14.05 -29.02
CA SER A 269 0.31 12.76 -28.33
C SER A 269 0.65 12.90 -26.83
N LEU A 270 1.64 13.74 -26.50
CA LEU A 270 1.99 14.06 -25.10
C LEU A 270 0.87 14.85 -24.42
N ILE A 271 0.28 15.81 -25.12
CA ILE A 271 -0.88 16.58 -24.62
C ILE A 271 -2.08 15.67 -24.37
N GLN A 272 -2.37 14.74 -25.27
CA GLN A 272 -3.43 13.74 -25.07
C GLN A 272 -3.18 12.87 -23.84
N GLU A 273 -1.93 12.48 -23.60
CA GLU A 273 -1.57 11.73 -22.40
C GLU A 273 -1.74 12.57 -21.12
N CYS A 274 -1.41 13.86 -21.15
CA CYS A 274 -1.67 14.78 -20.05
C CYS A 274 -3.17 14.91 -19.79
N GLU A 275 -3.99 15.08 -20.83
CA GLU A 275 -5.45 15.10 -20.70
C GLU A 275 -5.99 13.76 -20.16
N ARG A 276 -5.36 12.62 -20.46
CA ARG A 276 -5.73 11.32 -19.86
C ARG A 276 -5.41 11.28 -18.37
N ILE A 277 -4.23 11.74 -17.95
CA ILE A 277 -3.83 11.83 -16.54
C ILE A 277 -4.78 12.76 -15.77
N LYS A 278 -5.18 13.87 -16.39
CA LYS A 278 -6.14 14.86 -15.87
C LYS A 278 -7.51 14.28 -15.50
N LEU A 279 -7.91 13.18 -16.14
CA LEU A 279 -9.17 12.52 -15.82
C LEU A 279 -9.14 11.81 -14.46
N ARG A 280 -7.97 11.53 -13.87
CA ARG A 280 -7.86 10.83 -12.59
C ARG A 280 -8.59 11.61 -11.48
N PRO A 281 -9.45 10.98 -10.66
CA PRO A 281 -10.26 11.68 -9.67
C PRO A 281 -9.47 12.53 -8.69
N ASN A 282 -8.31 12.02 -8.27
CA ASN A 282 -7.46 12.63 -7.26
C ASN A 282 -6.43 13.59 -7.81
N LEU A 283 -6.24 13.69 -9.13
CA LEU A 283 -5.26 14.61 -9.68
C LEU A 283 -5.69 16.05 -9.35
N ASP A 284 -4.77 16.80 -8.75
CA ASP A 284 -4.95 18.23 -8.49
C ASP A 284 -4.39 19.07 -9.63
N GLU A 285 -3.15 18.82 -10.04
CA GLU A 285 -2.48 19.58 -11.10
C GLU A 285 -1.40 18.76 -11.82
N ILE A 286 -1.24 19.01 -13.12
CA ILE A 286 -0.01 18.68 -13.88
C ILE A 286 0.83 19.95 -13.93
N CYS A 287 1.89 20.00 -13.11
CA CYS A 287 2.59 21.25 -12.83
C CYS A 287 3.83 21.48 -13.69
N TYR A 288 4.47 20.42 -14.19
CA TYR A 288 5.72 20.55 -14.93
C TYR A 288 5.97 19.37 -15.86
N ILE A 289 6.39 19.66 -17.08
CA ILE A 289 6.73 18.69 -18.12
C ILE A 289 8.02 19.13 -18.80
N ASN A 290 9.04 18.25 -18.80
CA ASN A 290 10.31 18.49 -19.47
C ASN A 290 11.06 17.17 -19.76
N ILE A 291 12.18 17.25 -20.47
CA ILE A 291 13.15 16.15 -20.59
C ILE A 291 13.80 15.94 -19.21
N ALA A 292 13.83 14.70 -18.73
CA ALA A 292 14.40 14.38 -17.43
C ALA A 292 15.93 14.55 -17.46
N THR A 293 16.49 15.19 -16.44
CA THR A 293 17.95 15.40 -16.33
C THR A 293 18.69 14.19 -15.77
N ALA A 294 18.04 13.42 -14.90
CA ALA A 294 18.63 12.27 -14.22
C ALA A 294 18.59 10.97 -15.04
N GLU A 295 17.62 10.87 -15.95
CA GLU A 295 17.42 9.72 -16.81
C GLU A 295 17.54 10.19 -18.26
N GLU A 296 18.77 10.16 -18.76
CA GLU A 296 19.06 10.35 -20.17
C GLU A 296 18.08 9.49 -20.96
N ASP A 297 17.30 10.11 -21.84
CA ASP A 297 16.30 9.48 -22.70
C ASP A 297 14.86 9.33 -22.17
N SER A 298 14.43 10.16 -21.20
CA SER A 298 13.02 10.22 -20.79
C SER A 298 12.42 11.63 -20.67
N ILE A 299 11.09 11.71 -20.73
CA ILE A 299 10.29 12.87 -20.34
C ILE A 299 9.78 12.65 -18.93
N ILE A 300 9.84 13.69 -18.09
CA ILE A 300 9.20 13.75 -16.79
C ILE A 300 7.90 14.56 -16.88
N ILE A 301 6.81 14.00 -16.34
CA ILE A 301 5.55 14.69 -16.06
C ILE A 301 5.38 14.71 -14.54
N GLN A 302 5.54 15.89 -13.94
CA GLN A 302 5.32 16.10 -12.52
C GLN A 302 3.86 16.46 -12.26
N THR A 303 3.29 15.79 -11.26
CA THR A 303 1.87 15.90 -10.93
C THR A 303 1.67 15.99 -9.43
N THR A 304 0.56 16.61 -9.02
CA THR A 304 0.09 16.66 -7.65
C THR A 304 -1.26 15.98 -7.50
N PHE A 305 -1.48 15.35 -6.34
CA PHE A 305 -2.71 14.64 -6.01
C PHE A 305 -3.26 15.08 -4.65
N LYS A 306 -4.59 15.17 -4.56
CA LYS A 306 -5.36 15.35 -3.31
C LYS A 306 -6.05 14.05 -2.91
N LEU A 307 -6.02 13.73 -1.62
CA LEU A 307 -6.68 12.56 -1.07
C LEU A 307 -7.95 12.95 -0.32
N ARG A 308 -8.90 12.02 -0.18
CA ARG A 308 -10.23 12.33 0.39
C ARG A 308 -10.24 12.68 1.87
N GLY A 309 -9.36 12.07 2.65
CA GLY A 309 -9.22 12.35 4.08
C GLY A 309 -7.87 12.96 4.46
N GLY A 310 -7.03 13.28 3.47
CA GLY A 310 -5.72 13.87 3.69
C GLY A 310 -5.75 15.39 3.51
N HIS A 311 -5.00 16.12 4.33
CA HIS A 311 -4.78 17.55 4.16
C HIS A 311 -3.58 17.86 3.24
N ASN A 312 -2.82 16.83 2.89
CA ASN A 312 -1.56 16.96 2.17
C ASN A 312 -1.76 16.86 0.65
N THR A 313 -0.89 17.54 -0.07
CA THR A 313 -0.70 17.38 -1.50
C THR A 313 0.45 16.40 -1.74
N TYR A 314 0.23 15.38 -2.56
CA TYR A 314 1.22 14.34 -2.86
C TYR A 314 1.79 14.53 -4.25
N TYR A 315 3.10 14.44 -4.39
CA TYR A 315 3.78 14.59 -5.67
C TYR A 315 4.08 13.23 -6.27
N LYS A 316 3.82 13.09 -7.57
CA LYS A 316 4.26 11.94 -8.36
C LYS A 316 4.86 12.41 -9.66
N ASN A 317 6.04 11.88 -9.96
CA ASN A 317 6.68 12.01 -11.25
C ASN A 317 6.34 10.76 -12.07
N PHE A 318 5.81 10.97 -13.26
CA PHE A 318 5.68 9.93 -14.28
C PHE A 318 6.76 10.16 -15.31
N TYR A 319 7.45 9.10 -15.71
CA TYR A 319 8.49 9.18 -16.71
C TYR A 319 8.12 8.35 -17.91
N TYR A 320 8.39 8.89 -19.09
CA TYR A 320 8.02 8.28 -20.37
C TYR A 320 9.23 8.24 -21.29
N ASP A 321 9.33 7.19 -22.10
CA ASP A 321 10.30 7.17 -23.20
C ASP A 321 9.88 8.13 -24.34
N ARG A 322 10.71 8.23 -25.38
CA ARG A 322 10.44 9.06 -26.58
C ARG A 322 9.15 8.70 -27.33
N ASN A 323 8.57 7.52 -27.08
CA ASN A 323 7.34 7.04 -27.70
C ASN A 323 6.13 7.13 -26.74
N LEU A 324 6.28 7.83 -25.61
CA LEU A 324 5.27 7.95 -24.55
C LEU A 324 4.87 6.62 -23.90
N LYS A 325 5.80 5.67 -23.82
CA LYS A 325 5.63 4.48 -22.99
C LYS A 325 6.08 4.79 -21.57
N LEU A 326 5.18 4.58 -20.60
CA LEU A 326 5.50 4.77 -19.18
C LEU A 326 6.65 3.85 -18.77
N LEU A 327 7.69 4.44 -18.18
CA LEU A 327 8.86 3.76 -17.67
C LEU A 327 8.60 3.28 -16.24
N SER A 328 8.93 2.01 -15.97
CA SER A 328 8.88 1.45 -14.62
C SER A 328 10.17 1.82 -13.88
N ILE A 329 10.32 3.09 -13.53
CA ILE A 329 11.44 3.50 -12.69
C ILE A 329 11.02 3.15 -11.28
N GLY A 330 11.76 2.23 -10.66
CA GLY A 330 11.58 1.96 -9.24
C GLY A 330 11.73 3.28 -8.50
N ASN A 331 10.76 3.61 -7.64
CA ASN A 331 11.00 4.60 -6.59
C ASN A 331 12.32 4.18 -5.93
N GLN A 332 13.39 4.92 -6.16
CA GLN A 332 14.65 4.75 -5.44
C GLN A 332 14.41 5.09 -3.97
#